data_AF-A0A643F749-F1
#
_entry.id   AF-A0A643F749-F1
#
_cell.length_a   1.000
_cell.length_b   1.000
_cell.length_c   1.000
_cell.angle_alpha   90.00
_cell.angle_beta   90.00
_cell.angle_gamma   90.00
#
_symmetry.space_group_name_H-M   'P 1'
#
loop_
_entity.id
_entity.type
_entity.pdbx_description
1 polymer ?
#
loop_
_entity_poly.entity_id
_entity_poly.type
_entity_poly.pdbx_seq_one_letter_code
_entity_poly.pdbx_strand_id
1 'polypeptide(L)'
;MSDGTLPCSYLLRVSFDADQLGNQLVWAITDAQPDEPNAFQRTGWAAGGLQFLQGDTLGFEVVGYGDPATFAGFAITDATLITLPAPCLRPLFSPSPFDCDQATFDLDDFKPTSCTVAQNLKICTAISPEILPVVEAQGIWKFSFVVTVQISRVDGSMETRVFSFDPMIAVGKDWP
;
A
#
# COMPACT_ATOMS: atom_id res chain seq x y z
N MET A 1 22.78 20.68 13.03
CA MET A 1 23.51 19.50 12.53
C MET A 1 22.44 18.50 12.16
N SER A 2 22.18 18.35 10.86
CA SER A 2 21.17 17.43 10.32
C SER A 2 21.66 16.00 10.52
N ASP A 3 20.98 15.25 11.38
CA ASP A 3 21.18 13.81 11.51
C ASP A 3 20.72 13.16 10.20
N GLY A 4 21.68 12.90 9.30
CA GLY A 4 21.45 12.49 7.93
C GLY A 4 20.99 11.03 7.86
N THR A 5 19.73 10.78 8.18
CA THR A 5 19.08 9.51 7.87
C THR A 5 18.91 9.43 6.35
N LEU A 6 19.45 8.39 5.72
CA LEU A 6 19.31 8.19 4.28
C LEU A 6 17.84 7.84 3.96
N PRO A 7 17.31 8.30 2.81
CA PRO A 7 15.99 7.90 2.33
C PRO A 7 15.81 6.39 2.30
N CYS A 8 14.66 5.93 2.79
CA CYS A 8 14.28 4.52 2.82
C CYS A 8 13.26 4.19 1.73
N SER A 9 13.31 2.95 1.24
CA SER A 9 12.30 2.42 0.32
C SER A 9 11.41 1.42 1.04
N TYR A 10 10.12 1.68 0.97
CA TYR A 10 9.06 0.85 1.52
C TYR A 10 8.23 0.25 0.38
N LEU A 11 7.71 -0.94 0.63
CA LEU A 11 6.74 -1.60 -0.23
C LEU A 11 5.47 -1.83 0.59
N LEU A 12 4.38 -1.24 0.14
CA LEU A 12 3.05 -1.56 0.63
C LEU A 12 2.56 -2.81 -0.08
N ARG A 13 2.53 -3.91 0.66
CA ARG A 13 1.90 -5.15 0.24
C ARG A 13 0.46 -5.16 0.73
N VAL A 14 -0.48 -5.29 -0.18
CA VAL A 14 -1.87 -5.62 0.14
C VAL A 14 -2.21 -7.00 -0.38
N SER A 15 -3.12 -7.68 0.28
CA SER A 15 -3.54 -9.01 -0.10
C SER A 15 -5.02 -9.28 0.10
N PHE A 16 -5.55 -10.17 -0.73
CA PHE A 16 -6.92 -10.66 -0.67
C PHE A 16 -6.96 -12.16 -0.93
N ASP A 17 -7.93 -12.83 -0.32
CA ASP A 17 -8.33 -14.18 -0.70
C ASP A 17 -9.30 -14.10 -1.89
N ALA A 18 -9.12 -14.92 -2.92
CA ALA A 18 -10.07 -15.02 -4.02
C ALA A 18 -11.46 -15.45 -3.53
N ASP A 19 -11.53 -16.22 -2.45
CA ASP A 19 -12.75 -16.80 -1.89
C ASP A 19 -13.30 -16.03 -0.68
N GLN A 20 -12.63 -14.96 -0.21
CA GLN A 20 -13.18 -14.17 0.90
C GLN A 20 -14.47 -13.47 0.48
N LEU A 21 -15.45 -13.43 1.37
CA LEU A 21 -16.71 -12.71 1.10
C LEU A 21 -16.57 -11.19 1.25
N GLY A 22 -15.64 -10.74 2.10
CA GLY A 22 -15.40 -9.32 2.36
C GLY A 22 -14.59 -8.62 1.26
N ASN A 23 -14.56 -7.29 1.33
CA ASN A 23 -13.78 -6.43 0.44
C ASN A 23 -12.55 -5.81 1.13
N GLN A 24 -12.27 -6.18 2.37
CA GLN A 24 -11.13 -5.65 3.12
C GLN A 24 -9.83 -6.32 2.65
N LEU A 25 -8.83 -5.50 2.34
CA LEU A 25 -7.47 -5.97 2.09
C LEU A 25 -6.76 -6.18 3.43
N VAL A 26 -5.98 -7.25 3.51
CA VAL A 26 -4.93 -7.37 4.52
C VAL A 26 -3.72 -6.60 4.00
N TRP A 27 -3.00 -5.90 4.87
CA TRP A 27 -1.87 -5.08 4.44
C TRP A 27 -0.64 -5.29 5.33
N ALA A 28 0.53 -5.05 4.75
CA ALA A 28 1.81 -5.00 5.42
C ALA A 28 2.71 -3.97 4.73
N ILE A 29 3.58 -3.33 5.49
CA ILE A 29 4.69 -2.54 4.95
C ILE A 29 5.97 -3.36 5.15
N THR A 30 6.73 -3.53 4.08
CA THR A 30 8.06 -4.12 4.13
C THR A 30 9.08 -3.06 3.74
N ASP A 31 10.15 -2.97 4.51
CA ASP A 31 11.30 -2.13 4.19
C ASP A 31 12.34 -2.90 3.37
N ALA A 32 13.15 -2.17 2.59
CA ALA A 32 14.22 -2.75 1.78
C ALA A 32 15.50 -3.06 2.59
N GLN A 33 15.58 -2.65 3.87
CA GLN A 33 16.79 -2.80 4.71
C GLN A 33 16.46 -3.48 6.05
N PRO A 34 16.88 -4.73 6.29
CA PRO A 34 16.47 -5.47 7.48
C PRO A 34 17.15 -5.02 8.79
N ASP A 35 18.21 -4.22 8.71
CA ASP A 35 19.03 -3.86 9.88
C ASP A 35 18.50 -2.61 10.64
N GLU A 36 17.61 -1.81 10.02
CA GLU A 36 16.47 -1.02 10.59
C GLU A 36 15.94 0.02 9.59
N PRO A 37 14.74 -0.18 8.99
CA PRO A 37 13.65 0.78 9.20
C PRO A 37 12.23 0.17 9.11
N ASN A 38 11.51 -0.01 10.22
CA ASN A 38 10.08 -0.32 10.18
C ASN A 38 9.24 0.97 10.20
N ALA A 39 8.51 1.28 9.12
CA ALA A 39 7.61 2.43 9.08
C ALA A 39 6.50 2.35 10.14
N PHE A 40 6.18 1.15 10.63
CA PHE A 40 5.14 0.96 11.65
C PHE A 40 5.58 1.49 13.01
N GLN A 41 4.87 2.51 13.49
CA GLN A 41 5.13 3.08 14.80
C GLN A 41 4.47 2.27 15.91
N ARG A 42 5.28 1.82 16.86
CA ARG A 42 4.82 1.02 18.00
C ARG A 42 4.35 1.86 19.19
N THR A 43 4.85 3.09 19.32
CA THR A 43 4.60 3.98 20.45
C THR A 43 4.49 5.44 19.98
N GLY A 44 4.00 6.33 20.85
CA GLY A 44 3.80 7.76 20.53
C GLY A 44 2.43 8.06 19.91
N TRP A 45 2.22 9.29 19.46
CA TRP A 45 0.93 9.73 18.88
C TRP A 45 0.62 9.09 17.53
N ALA A 46 1.66 8.69 16.79
CA ALA A 46 1.53 7.92 15.56
C ALA A 46 1.45 6.39 15.82
N ALA A 47 1.36 5.94 17.07
CA ALA A 47 1.29 4.52 17.40
C ALA A 47 0.14 3.84 16.65
N GLY A 48 0.46 2.73 15.97
CA GLY A 48 -0.48 2.01 15.10
C GLY A 48 -0.58 2.56 13.68
N GLY A 49 0.11 3.66 13.36
CA GLY A 49 0.22 4.24 12.02
C GLY A 49 1.59 4.02 11.36
N LEU A 50 1.71 4.48 10.12
CA LEU A 50 2.98 4.48 9.37
C LEU A 50 3.68 5.82 9.51
N GLN A 51 4.99 5.83 9.75
CA GLN A 51 5.82 7.02 9.84
C GLN A 51 6.90 6.99 8.78
N PHE A 52 6.91 8.04 7.95
CA PHE A 52 7.91 8.25 6.91
C PHE A 52 8.74 9.51 7.17
N LEU A 53 9.84 9.64 6.45
CA LEU A 53 10.68 10.83 6.35
C LEU A 53 10.63 11.40 4.93
N GLN A 54 10.90 12.70 4.82
CA GLN A 54 11.05 13.33 3.51
C GLN A 54 12.17 12.65 2.72
N GLY A 55 11.87 12.33 1.46
CA GLY A 55 12.77 11.61 0.57
C GLY A 55 12.53 10.10 0.54
N ASP A 56 11.83 9.52 1.52
CA ASP A 56 11.42 8.11 1.49
C ASP A 56 10.57 7.81 0.25
N THR A 57 10.48 6.54 -0.11
CA THR A 57 9.73 6.09 -1.28
C THR A 57 8.78 4.96 -0.92
N LEU A 58 7.61 4.93 -1.56
CA LEU A 58 6.59 3.90 -1.39
C LEU A 58 6.24 3.25 -2.73
N GLY A 59 6.54 1.95 -2.84
CA GLY A 59 6.06 1.08 -3.92
C GLY A 59 4.84 0.27 -3.51
N PHE A 60 4.23 -0.42 -4.48
CA PHE A 60 2.96 -1.15 -4.29
C PHE A 60 3.00 -2.57 -4.83
N GLU A 61 2.54 -3.51 -4.01
CA GLU A 61 2.39 -4.92 -4.35
C GLU A 61 1.01 -5.42 -3.95
N VAL A 62 0.35 -6.13 -4.87
CA VAL A 62 -0.93 -6.79 -4.62
C VAL A 62 -0.71 -8.29 -4.70
N VAL A 63 -1.16 -9.01 -3.67
CA VAL A 63 -1.05 -10.47 -3.58
C VAL A 63 -2.43 -11.09 -3.48
N GLY A 64 -2.81 -11.87 -4.50
CA GLY A 64 -4.01 -12.69 -4.48
C GLY A 64 -3.66 -14.12 -4.08
N TYR A 65 -4.39 -14.68 -3.13
CA TYR A 65 -4.28 -16.11 -2.76
C TYR A 65 -5.62 -16.82 -2.92
N GLY A 66 -5.59 -18.14 -3.11
CA GLY A 66 -6.80 -18.96 -3.20
C GLY A 66 -6.49 -20.44 -3.33
N ASP A 67 -7.54 -21.26 -3.36
CA ASP A 67 -7.40 -22.71 -3.57
C ASP A 67 -6.83 -23.00 -4.98
N PRO A 68 -5.71 -23.73 -5.11
CA PRO A 68 -5.14 -24.11 -6.41
C PRO A 68 -6.11 -24.84 -7.35
N ALA A 69 -7.16 -25.48 -6.83
CA ALA A 69 -8.16 -26.17 -7.61
C ALA A 69 -9.19 -25.24 -8.26
N THR A 70 -9.40 -24.03 -7.71
CA THR A 70 -10.45 -23.10 -8.17
C THR A 70 -9.88 -21.77 -8.66
N PHE A 71 -8.79 -21.29 -8.07
CA PHE A 71 -8.17 -20.01 -8.36
C PHE A 71 -7.10 -20.14 -9.45
N ALA A 72 -7.27 -19.46 -10.59
CA ALA A 72 -6.29 -19.46 -11.67
C ALA A 72 -5.33 -18.26 -11.58
N GLY A 73 -5.78 -17.12 -11.09
CA GLY A 73 -4.98 -15.90 -10.92
C GLY A 73 -5.88 -14.66 -10.98
N PHE A 74 -5.26 -13.49 -11.09
CA PHE A 74 -6.00 -12.24 -11.25
C PHE A 74 -5.25 -11.25 -12.14
N ALA A 75 -5.98 -10.27 -12.65
CA ALA A 75 -5.45 -9.06 -13.25
C ALA A 75 -5.99 -7.85 -12.49
N ILE A 76 -5.17 -6.80 -12.34
CA ILE A 76 -5.62 -5.51 -11.81
C ILE A 76 -6.11 -4.69 -12.99
N THR A 77 -7.33 -4.20 -12.90
CA THR A 77 -7.94 -3.34 -13.93
C THR A 77 -7.92 -1.88 -13.56
N ASP A 78 -7.86 -1.58 -12.27
CA ASP A 78 -7.87 -0.23 -11.71
C ASP A 78 -7.32 -0.28 -10.28
N ALA A 79 -6.51 0.69 -9.91
CA ALA A 79 -5.97 0.81 -8.56
C ALA A 79 -5.67 2.27 -8.25
N THR A 80 -6.22 2.79 -7.16
CA THR A 80 -6.04 4.19 -6.78
C THR A 80 -5.63 4.27 -5.32
N LEU A 81 -4.58 5.02 -5.07
CA LEU A 81 -4.24 5.52 -3.76
C LEU A 81 -4.93 6.87 -3.52
N ILE A 82 -5.51 7.03 -2.34
CA ILE A 82 -6.16 8.24 -1.86
C ILE A 82 -5.48 8.67 -0.56
N THR A 83 -5.13 9.94 -0.46
CA THR A 83 -4.57 10.53 0.76
C THR A 83 -5.42 11.70 1.20
N LEU A 84 -5.62 11.83 2.50
CA LEU A 84 -6.39 12.94 3.07
C LEU A 84 -5.61 13.51 4.26
N PRO A 85 -5.28 14.80 4.29
CA PRO A 85 -4.63 15.37 5.46
C PRO A 85 -5.53 15.17 6.69
N ALA A 86 -4.97 14.68 7.78
CA ALA A 86 -5.70 14.49 9.02
C ALA A 86 -6.17 15.87 9.53
N PRO A 87 -7.35 15.94 10.18
CA PRO A 87 -7.88 17.18 10.72
C PRO A 87 -7.01 17.63 11.90
N CYS A 88 -5.98 18.43 11.62
CA CYS A 88 -5.12 19.05 12.61
C CYS A 88 -5.47 20.54 12.76
N LEU A 89 -5.31 21.07 13.98
CA LEU A 89 -5.26 22.51 14.19
C LEU A 89 -4.04 23.04 13.40
N ARG A 90 -4.30 23.83 12.35
CA ARG A 90 -3.36 24.55 11.46
C ARG A 90 -1.85 24.34 11.70
N PRO A 91 -1.06 24.13 10.63
CA PRO A 91 -1.35 24.47 9.23
C PRO A 91 -2.21 23.44 8.50
N LEU A 92 -2.88 23.87 7.42
CA LEU A 92 -3.48 22.94 6.45
C LEU A 92 -2.30 22.26 5.73
N PHE A 93 -2.18 20.95 5.90
CA PHE A 93 -1.19 20.17 5.16
C PHE A 93 -1.59 20.04 3.69
N SER A 94 -0.61 19.76 2.83
CA SER A 94 -0.83 19.41 1.43
C SER A 94 -1.84 18.26 1.30
N PRO A 95 -2.55 18.15 0.16
CA PRO A 95 -3.51 17.07 -0.08
C PRO A 95 -2.90 15.67 0.09
N SER A 96 -1.61 15.52 -0.20
CA SER A 96 -0.86 14.27 -0.06
C SER A 96 0.54 14.49 0.51
N PRO A 97 1.15 13.47 1.15
CA PRO A 97 2.58 13.49 1.43
C PRO A 97 3.46 13.30 0.17
N PHE A 98 2.89 12.88 -0.96
CA PHE A 98 3.63 12.62 -2.21
C PHE A 98 3.49 13.72 -3.26
N ASP A 99 2.51 14.62 -3.10
CA ASP A 99 2.23 15.71 -4.04
C ASP A 99 1.48 16.86 -3.35
N CYS A 100 1.77 18.10 -3.75
CA CYS A 100 1.18 19.29 -3.14
C CYS A 100 -0.17 19.72 -3.76
N ASP A 101 -0.53 19.20 -4.93
CA ASP A 101 -1.70 19.62 -5.71
C ASP A 101 -2.79 18.53 -5.78
N GLN A 102 -2.43 17.25 -5.65
CA GLN A 102 -3.38 16.14 -5.75
C GLN A 102 -3.41 15.19 -4.54
N ALA A 103 -4.60 14.63 -4.29
CA ALA A 103 -4.87 13.67 -3.20
C ALA A 103 -4.99 12.22 -3.70
N THR A 104 -5.04 12.02 -5.01
CA THR A 104 -5.31 10.71 -5.63
C THR A 104 -4.21 10.35 -6.61
N PHE A 105 -3.79 9.08 -6.59
CA PHE A 105 -2.74 8.55 -7.46
C PHE A 105 -3.25 7.25 -8.08
N ASP A 106 -3.44 7.28 -9.39
CA ASP A 106 -3.78 6.09 -10.16
C ASP A 106 -2.50 5.28 -10.36
N LEU A 107 -2.55 4.01 -9.96
CA LEU A 107 -1.45 3.07 -10.02
C LEU A 107 -1.70 2.12 -11.19
N ASP A 108 -1.14 2.47 -12.34
CA ASP A 108 -1.33 1.72 -13.57
C ASP A 108 -0.28 0.61 -13.77
N ASP A 109 -0.45 -0.15 -14.86
CA ASP A 109 0.56 -1.07 -15.40
C ASP A 109 1.04 -2.17 -14.44
N PHE A 110 0.20 -2.59 -13.49
CA PHE A 110 0.47 -3.77 -12.67
C PHE A 110 0.63 -5.01 -13.56
N LYS A 111 1.87 -5.50 -13.65
CA LYS A 111 2.16 -6.75 -14.34
C LYS A 111 2.08 -7.90 -13.34
N PRO A 112 1.33 -8.98 -13.61
CA PRO A 112 1.39 -10.17 -12.78
C PRO A 112 2.79 -10.78 -12.94
N THR A 113 3.60 -10.67 -11.89
CA THR A 113 5.02 -11.01 -11.92
C THR A 113 5.22 -12.53 -11.82
N SER A 114 4.31 -13.27 -11.16
CA SER A 114 4.32 -14.74 -11.12
C SER A 114 3.15 -15.29 -10.31
N CYS A 115 2.73 -16.53 -10.60
CA CYS A 115 1.92 -17.35 -9.70
C CYS A 115 2.73 -18.57 -9.25
N THR A 116 2.68 -18.90 -7.97
CA THR A 116 3.30 -20.09 -7.38
C THR A 116 2.29 -20.86 -6.54
N VAL A 117 2.56 -22.14 -6.29
CA VAL A 117 1.78 -22.95 -5.33
C VAL A 117 2.68 -23.25 -4.14
N ALA A 118 2.28 -22.80 -2.96
CA ALA A 118 2.99 -23.02 -1.71
C ALA A 118 2.00 -23.31 -0.59
N GLN A 119 2.30 -24.29 0.27
CA GLN A 119 1.46 -24.64 1.42
C GLN A 119 -0.02 -24.89 1.06
N ASN A 120 -0.28 -25.53 -0.08
CA ASN A 120 -1.62 -25.77 -0.64
C ASN A 120 -2.43 -24.52 -1.01
N LEU A 121 -1.78 -23.36 -1.16
CA LEU A 121 -2.37 -22.13 -1.67
C LEU A 121 -1.70 -21.76 -2.98
N LYS A 122 -2.51 -21.30 -3.95
CA LYS A 122 -1.99 -20.63 -5.14
C LYS A 122 -1.86 -19.15 -4.80
N ILE A 123 -0.65 -18.63 -4.95
CA ILE A 123 -0.28 -17.25 -4.62
C ILE A 123 0.14 -16.59 -5.92
N CYS A 124 -0.55 -15.53 -6.29
CA CYS A 124 -0.23 -14.69 -7.44
C CYS A 124 0.14 -13.30 -6.96
N THR A 125 1.16 -12.71 -7.56
CA THR A 125 1.68 -11.39 -7.19
C THR A 125 1.67 -10.47 -8.39
N ALA A 126 1.22 -9.23 -8.18
CA ALA A 126 1.34 -8.13 -9.13
C ALA A 126 2.02 -6.93 -8.46
N ILE A 127 2.98 -6.31 -9.15
CA ILE A 127 3.76 -5.18 -8.63
C ILE A 127 3.55 -3.99 -9.57
N SER A 128 3.29 -2.82 -9.01
CA SER A 128 3.24 -1.58 -9.79
C SER A 128 4.66 -1.11 -10.13
N PRO A 129 4.90 -0.60 -11.35
CA PRO A 129 6.14 0.11 -11.65
C PRO A 129 6.22 1.47 -10.96
N GLU A 130 5.09 2.02 -10.50
CA GLU A 130 5.03 3.32 -9.82
C GLU A 130 5.66 3.27 -8.43
N ILE A 131 6.42 4.33 -8.14
CA ILE A 131 7.09 4.54 -6.85
C ILE A 131 6.84 5.99 -6.45
N LEU A 132 6.11 6.19 -5.35
CA LEU A 132 5.75 7.53 -4.89
C LEU A 132 6.81 8.06 -3.90
N PRO A 133 7.47 9.20 -4.19
CA PRO A 133 8.39 9.83 -3.26
C PRO A 133 7.64 10.66 -2.22
N VAL A 134 8.05 10.58 -0.95
CA VAL A 134 7.55 11.46 0.13
C VAL A 134 8.20 12.83 -0.03
N VAL A 135 7.42 13.82 -0.46
CA VAL A 135 7.91 15.18 -0.73
C VAL A 135 7.68 16.12 0.44
N GLU A 136 6.69 15.84 1.28
CA GLU A 136 6.37 16.67 2.45
C GLU A 136 7.37 16.44 3.58
N ALA A 137 7.73 17.53 4.26
CA ALA A 137 8.68 17.47 5.38
C ALA A 137 8.02 17.00 6.70
N GLN A 138 6.71 17.22 6.85
CA GLN A 138 5.96 16.92 8.07
C GLN A 138 4.45 16.90 7.82
N GLY A 139 3.73 16.10 8.59
CA GLY A 139 2.27 16.13 8.65
C GLY A 139 1.66 14.77 8.99
N ILE A 140 0.33 14.69 9.00
CA ILE A 140 -0.41 13.45 9.23
C ILE A 140 -1.47 13.35 8.14
N TRP A 141 -1.56 12.17 7.52
CA TRP A 141 -2.53 11.87 6.50
C TRP A 141 -3.25 10.56 6.81
N LYS A 142 -4.51 10.46 6.41
CA LYS A 142 -5.18 9.18 6.21
C LYS A 142 -4.86 8.68 4.82
N PHE A 143 -4.82 7.37 4.70
CA PHE A 143 -4.39 6.68 3.50
C PHE A 143 -5.44 5.65 3.17
N SER A 144 -6.05 5.71 1.99
CA SER A 144 -6.97 4.68 1.54
C SER A 144 -6.52 4.17 0.19
N PHE A 145 -6.52 2.86 -0.01
CA PHE A 145 -6.24 2.27 -1.30
C PHE A 145 -7.44 1.45 -1.74
N VAL A 146 -7.79 1.58 -3.01
CA VAL A 146 -8.85 0.83 -3.65
C VAL A 146 -8.25 0.12 -4.85
N VAL A 147 -8.55 -1.16 -5.00
CA VAL A 147 -8.11 -1.95 -6.15
C VAL A 147 -9.28 -2.74 -6.72
N THR A 148 -9.47 -2.63 -8.02
CA THR A 148 -10.38 -3.44 -8.79
C THR A 148 -9.59 -4.54 -9.50
N VAL A 149 -10.00 -5.79 -9.27
CA VAL A 149 -9.36 -6.97 -9.85
C VAL A 149 -10.36 -7.79 -10.65
N GLN A 150 -9.87 -8.41 -11.72
CA GLN A 150 -10.54 -9.48 -12.43
C GLN A 150 -9.92 -10.81 -11.98
N ILE A 151 -10.68 -11.58 -11.21
CA ILE A 151 -10.28 -12.91 -10.75
C ILE A 151 -10.60 -13.92 -11.84
N SER A 152 -9.62 -14.72 -12.23
CA SER A 152 -9.77 -15.85 -13.14
C SER A 152 -9.87 -17.14 -12.35
N ARG A 153 -10.85 -17.98 -12.68
CA ARG A 153 -11.05 -19.30 -12.09
C ARG A 153 -10.58 -20.41 -13.02
N VAL A 154 -10.28 -21.58 -12.46
CA VAL A 154 -9.77 -22.75 -13.23
C VAL A 154 -10.82 -23.28 -14.21
N ASP A 155 -12.11 -23.12 -13.93
CA ASP A 155 -13.21 -23.48 -14.84
C ASP A 155 -13.40 -22.50 -16.00
N GLY A 156 -12.58 -21.44 -16.09
CA GLY A 156 -12.63 -20.39 -17.10
C GLY A 156 -13.59 -19.25 -16.77
N SER A 157 -14.32 -19.32 -15.66
CA SER A 157 -15.13 -18.19 -15.22
C SER A 157 -14.26 -17.03 -14.74
N MET A 158 -14.81 -15.82 -14.86
CA MET A 158 -14.17 -14.59 -14.41
C MET A 158 -15.15 -13.78 -13.59
N GLU A 159 -14.65 -13.13 -12.54
CA GLU A 159 -15.43 -12.21 -11.73
C GLU A 159 -14.63 -10.94 -11.44
N THR A 160 -15.32 -9.79 -11.46
CA THR A 160 -14.73 -8.50 -11.11
C THR A 160 -15.07 -8.17 -9.66
N ARG A 161 -14.06 -7.81 -8.88
CA ARG A 161 -14.21 -7.46 -7.46
C ARG A 161 -13.42 -6.21 -7.12
N VAL A 162 -13.92 -5.47 -6.14
CA VAL A 162 -13.28 -4.28 -5.58
C VAL A 162 -12.88 -4.57 -4.15
N PHE A 163 -11.63 -4.27 -3.81
CA PHE A 163 -11.08 -4.40 -2.47
C PHE A 163 -10.48 -3.07 -1.99
N SER A 164 -10.40 -2.86 -0.68
CA SER A 164 -9.88 -1.62 -0.10
C SER A 164 -9.19 -1.81 1.25
N PHE A 165 -8.23 -0.93 1.61
CA PHE A 165 -7.75 -0.73 2.99
C PHE A 165 -7.61 0.77 3.31
N ASP A 166 -7.74 1.16 4.59
CA ASP A 166 -7.72 2.58 5.04
C ASP A 166 -6.96 2.82 6.37
N PRO A 167 -5.61 2.83 6.41
CA PRO A 167 -4.84 3.12 7.62
C PRO A 167 -4.49 4.61 7.75
N MET A 168 -3.93 4.96 8.91
CA MET A 168 -3.48 6.32 9.23
C MET A 168 -1.94 6.41 9.14
N ILE A 169 -1.41 7.52 8.65
CA ILE A 169 0.02 7.75 8.43
C ILE A 169 0.48 9.14 8.92
N ALA A 170 1.76 9.26 9.26
CA ALA A 170 2.43 10.48 9.71
C ALA A 170 3.81 10.65 9.03
N VAL A 171 4.32 11.88 8.98
CA VAL A 171 5.65 12.21 8.43
C VAL A 171 6.40 13.12 9.40
N GLY A 172 7.69 12.85 9.63
CA GLY A 172 8.59 13.62 10.51
C GLY A 172 8.82 13.01 11.90
N LYS A 173 9.95 13.32 12.58
CA LYS A 173 10.42 12.63 13.80
C LYS A 173 9.75 13.07 15.12
N ASP A 174 9.26 14.30 15.22
CA ASP A 174 8.63 14.85 16.43
C ASP A 174 7.48 15.76 16.01
N TRP A 175 6.24 15.36 16.30
CA TRP A 175 5.08 16.26 16.23
C TRP A 175 4.52 16.43 17.65
N PRO A 176 4.19 17.67 18.08
CA PRO A 176 3.96 18.05 19.48
C PRO A 176 2.83 17.30 20.19
#